data_AF-A0A1H1JXQ0-F1
#
_entry.id   AF-A0A1H1JXQ0-F1
#
_cell.length_a   1.000
_cell.length_b   1.000
_cell.length_c   1.000
_cell.angle_alpha   90.00
_cell.angle_beta   90.00
_cell.angle_gamma   90.00
#
_symmetry.space_group_name_H-M   'P 1'
#
loop_
_entity.id
_entity.type
_entity.pdbx_description
1 polymer ?
#
loop_
_entity_poly.entity_id
_entity_poly.type
_entity_poly.pdbx_seq_one_letter_code
_entity_poly.pdbx_strand_id
1 'polypeptide(L)'
;MYTAPVARNDSCTNGGGRTGPNVPAGFREVTKDEFFAALYSDPRDIMPSNVNPNFTSWETKRREVWGWTYPGWKNPREEKIFALKL
;
A
#
# COMPACT_ATOMS: atom_id res chain seq x y z
N MET A 1 18.29 43.58 4.69
CA MET A 1 18.80 42.21 4.89
C MET A 1 17.87 41.54 5.88
N TYR A 2 16.99 40.64 5.44
CA TYR A 2 16.18 39.81 6.34
C TYR A 2 16.07 38.40 5.73
N THR A 3 16.76 37.45 6.36
CA THR A 3 16.65 36.02 6.10
C THR A 3 15.48 35.49 6.91
N ALA A 4 14.45 34.95 6.26
CA ALA A 4 13.41 34.17 6.93
C ALA A 4 13.85 32.70 7.06
N PRO A 5 13.75 32.07 8.25
CA PRO A 5 13.97 30.64 8.41
C PRO A 5 12.63 29.86 8.34
N VAL A 6 12.73 28.52 8.21
CA VAL A 6 11.68 27.50 8.44
C VAL A 6 10.70 27.31 7.24
N ALA A 7 10.42 26.11 6.71
CA ALA A 7 10.22 24.82 7.36
C ALA A 7 10.74 23.64 6.52
N ARG A 8 11.22 22.60 7.20
CA ARG A 8 11.30 21.25 6.64
C ARG A 8 9.86 20.77 6.45
N ASN A 9 9.46 20.51 5.20
CA ASN A 9 8.18 19.89 4.88
C ASN A 9 8.23 18.39 5.20
N ASP A 10 8.32 18.09 6.50
CA ASP A 10 7.92 16.81 7.08
C ASP A 10 6.45 16.96 7.43
N SER A 11 5.56 16.42 6.58
CA SER A 11 4.19 15.99 6.91
C SER A 11 3.44 15.75 5.60
N CYS A 12 3.30 14.49 5.23
CA CYS A 12 2.25 14.05 4.31
C CYS A 12 0.88 14.19 5.00
N THR A 13 0.44 15.43 5.26
CA THR A 13 -0.92 15.72 5.72
C THR A 13 -1.78 16.04 4.52
N ASN A 14 -2.27 15.00 3.83
CA ASN A 14 -3.41 15.14 2.93
C ASN A 14 -4.69 15.05 3.77
N GLY A 15 -5.27 16.21 4.06
CA GLY A 15 -6.68 16.32 4.43
C GLY A 15 -7.56 16.04 3.21
N GLY A 16 -8.63 15.27 3.42
CA GLY A 16 -9.65 15.02 2.41
C GLY A 16 -10.28 13.65 2.58
N GLY A 17 -11.49 13.63 3.15
CA GLY A 17 -12.28 12.41 3.29
C GLY A 17 -12.47 11.71 1.95
N ARG A 18 -11.72 10.62 1.76
CA ARG A 18 -12.07 9.55 0.83
C ARG A 18 -12.52 8.39 1.71
N THR A 19 -13.81 8.09 1.68
CA THR A 19 -14.30 6.73 1.97
C THR A 19 -13.80 5.80 0.86
N GLY A 20 -12.49 5.67 0.72
CA GLY A 20 -11.86 4.57 0.00
C GLY A 20 -11.95 3.31 0.88
N PRO A 21 -11.84 2.11 0.32
CA PRO A 21 -11.86 0.89 1.11
C PRO A 21 -10.77 1.00 2.18
N ASN A 22 -11.20 0.95 3.44
CA ASN A 22 -10.33 1.10 4.59
C ASN A 22 -9.19 0.09 4.48
N VAL A 23 -7.98 0.59 4.23
CA VAL A 23 -6.75 -0.21 4.32
C VAL A 23 -6.74 -0.84 5.71
N PRO A 24 -6.57 -2.17 5.82
CA PRO A 24 -6.63 -2.85 7.11
C PRO A 24 -5.61 -2.27 8.09
N ALA A 25 -5.97 -2.25 9.38
CA ALA A 25 -5.07 -1.76 10.43
C ALA A 25 -3.72 -2.51 10.39
N GLY A 26 -2.62 -1.77 10.50
CA GLY A 26 -1.27 -2.31 10.36
C GLY A 26 -0.74 -2.35 8.92
N PHE A 27 -1.46 -1.77 7.95
CA PHE A 27 -0.98 -1.56 6.60
C PHE A 27 -0.90 -0.07 6.27
N ARG A 28 0.11 0.30 5.47
CA ARG A 28 0.31 1.63 4.93
C ARG A 28 -0.01 1.62 3.45
N GLU A 29 -0.92 2.49 3.02
CA GLU A 29 -1.15 2.74 1.60
C GLU A 29 0.12 3.30 0.96
N VAL A 30 0.48 2.74 -0.18
CA VAL A 30 1.64 3.13 -0.98
C VAL A 30 1.21 3.25 -2.43
N THR A 31 2.01 3.96 -3.21
CA THR A 31 1.79 3.99 -4.66
C THR A 31 2.13 2.63 -5.28
N LYS A 32 1.61 2.40 -6.50
CA LYS A 32 1.94 1.21 -7.29
C LYS A 32 3.46 1.03 -7.42
N ASP A 33 4.17 2.10 -7.74
CA ASP A 33 5.61 2.04 -8.01
C ASP A 33 6.39 1.73 -6.73
N GLU A 34 6.01 2.29 -5.59
CA GLU A 34 6.60 1.95 -4.29
C GLU A 34 6.32 0.50 -3.89
N PHE A 35 5.12 0.00 -4.14
CA PHE A 35 4.75 -1.38 -3.85
C PHE A 35 5.61 -2.36 -4.65
N PHE A 36 5.75 -2.15 -5.96
CA PHE A 36 6.58 -3.00 -6.80
C PHE A 36 8.07 -2.81 -6.52
N ALA A 37 8.53 -1.60 -6.22
CA ALA A 37 9.91 -1.37 -5.80
C ALA A 37 10.25 -2.13 -4.51
N ALA A 38 9.35 -2.11 -3.51
CA ALA A 38 9.49 -2.90 -2.30
C ALA A 38 9.48 -4.41 -2.60
N LEU A 39 8.60 -4.87 -3.50
CA LEU A 39 8.51 -6.27 -3.91
C LEU A 39 9.80 -6.75 -4.59
N TYR A 40 10.36 -5.96 -5.51
CA TYR A 40 11.60 -6.31 -6.21
C TYR A 40 12.83 -6.22 -5.30
N SER A 41 12.80 -5.35 -4.29
CA SER A 41 13.89 -5.23 -3.32
C SER A 41 13.87 -6.32 -2.25
N ASP A 42 12.73 -6.99 -2.04
CA ASP A 42 12.59 -7.99 -1.00
C ASP A 42 13.08 -9.36 -1.51
N PRO A 43 14.06 -10.01 -0.84
CA PRO A 43 14.54 -11.31 -1.26
C PRO A 43 13.56 -12.46 -0.95
N ARG A 44 12.45 -12.17 -0.26
CA ARG A 44 11.44 -13.18 0.09
C ARG A 44 10.61 -13.55 -1.14
N ASP A 45 10.26 -14.83 -1.23
CA ASP A 45 9.32 -15.33 -2.23
C ASP A 45 7.90 -14.90 -1.85
N ILE A 46 7.51 -13.72 -2.35
CA ILE A 46 6.22 -13.09 -2.10
C ILE A 46 5.32 -13.32 -3.32
N MET A 47 4.17 -13.95 -3.10
CA MET A 47 3.20 -14.26 -4.15
C MET A 47 1.82 -13.67 -3.83
N PRO A 48 1.07 -13.25 -4.85
CA PRO A 48 -0.33 -12.88 -4.66
C PRO A 48 -1.17 -14.13 -4.32
N SER A 49 -1.95 -14.02 -3.26
CA SER A 49 -2.92 -15.00 -2.81
C SER A 49 -4.25 -14.77 -3.50
N ASN A 50 -4.80 -15.82 -4.11
CA ASN A 50 -6.09 -15.78 -4.81
C ASN A 50 -7.27 -16.27 -3.94
N VAL A 51 -7.10 -16.27 -2.62
CA VAL A 51 -8.07 -16.83 -1.67
C VAL A 51 -9.30 -15.95 -1.54
N ASN A 52 -9.14 -14.63 -1.62
CA ASN A 52 -10.26 -13.69 -1.47
C ASN A 52 -10.63 -13.06 -2.83
N PRO A 53 -11.92 -13.05 -3.22
CA PRO A 53 -12.33 -12.43 -4.47
C PRO A 53 -12.32 -10.89 -4.43
N ASN A 54 -12.38 -10.29 -3.25
CA ASN A 54 -12.53 -8.85 -3.07
C ASN A 54 -11.18 -8.13 -2.93
N PHE A 55 -10.14 -8.83 -2.50
CA PHE A 55 -8.80 -8.30 -2.35
C PHE A 55 -7.76 -9.38 -2.58
N THR A 56 -6.54 -8.98 -2.91
CA THR A 56 -5.40 -9.88 -3.09
C THR A 56 -4.40 -9.60 -1.97
N SER A 57 -4.26 -10.52 -1.01
CA SER A 57 -3.15 -10.48 -0.05
C SER A 57 -1.88 -10.95 -0.75
N TRP A 58 -0.76 -10.28 -0.48
CA TRP A 58 0.55 -10.71 -0.92
C TRP A 58 1.23 -11.37 0.25
N GLU A 59 1.54 -12.66 0.11
CA GLU A 59 2.00 -13.51 1.19
C GLU A 59 3.37 -14.10 0.87
N THR A 60 4.20 -14.26 1.88
CA THR A 60 5.46 -14.99 1.75
C THR A 60 5.21 -16.49 1.77
N LYS A 61 6.20 -17.30 1.35
CA LYS A 61 6.19 -18.77 1.50
C LYS A 61 5.84 -19.27 2.92
N ARG A 62 6.05 -18.44 3.96
CA ARG A 62 5.70 -18.75 5.35
C ARG A 62 4.25 -18.41 5.73
N ARG A 63 3.41 -18.04 4.75
CA ARG A 63 2.03 -17.54 4.96
C ARG A 63 1.97 -16.26 5.79
N GLU A 64 3.02 -15.45 5.74
CA GLU A 64 3.02 -14.14 6.36
C GLU A 64 2.50 -13.12 5.35
N VAL A 65 1.45 -12.38 5.71
CA VAL A 65 0.97 -11.29 4.87
C VAL A 65 2.03 -10.19 4.85
N TRP A 66 2.54 -9.89 3.67
CA TRP A 66 3.53 -8.86 3.39
C TRP A 66 2.88 -7.59 2.83
N GLY A 67 1.90 -7.77 1.95
CA GLY A 67 1.22 -6.67 1.30
C GLY A 67 -0.24 -6.99 1.04
N TRP A 68 -0.95 -5.98 0.57
CA TRP A 68 -2.37 -6.08 0.29
C TRP A 68 -2.69 -5.18 -0.89
N THR A 69 -3.48 -5.70 -1.82
CA THR A 69 -3.95 -4.94 -2.97
C THR A 69 -5.45 -5.10 -3.13
N TYR A 70 -6.11 -4.00 -3.48
CA TYR A 70 -7.54 -3.93 -3.76
C TYR A 70 -7.75 -3.10 -5.02
N PRO A 71 -8.78 -3.35 -5.83
CA PRO A 71 -9.70 -4.48 -5.76
C PRO A 71 -9.03 -5.81 -6.16
N GLY A 72 -9.60 -6.92 -5.69
CA GLY A 72 -9.28 -8.26 -6.17
C GLY A 72 -9.72 -8.49 -7.61
N TRP A 73 -9.51 -9.71 -8.12
CA TRP A 73 -9.80 -10.06 -9.53
C TRP A 73 -11.28 -9.90 -9.93
N LYS A 74 -12.20 -9.89 -8.96
CA LYS A 74 -13.64 -9.80 -9.21
C LYS A 74 -14.10 -8.41 -9.66
N ASN A 75 -13.43 -7.35 -9.21
CA ASN A 75 -13.80 -5.96 -9.52
C ASN A 75 -12.65 -5.15 -10.15
N PRO A 76 -12.21 -5.46 -11.38
CA PRO A 76 -11.06 -4.80 -12.01
C PRO A 76 -11.28 -3.32 -12.38
N ARG A 77 -12.47 -2.77 -12.15
CA ARG A 77 -12.89 -1.40 -12.54
C ARG A 77 -12.75 -0.36 -11.41
N GLU A 78 -12.42 -0.77 -10.20
CA GLU A 78 -12.23 0.14 -9.06
C GLU A 78 -10.77 0.63 -8.98
N GLU A 79 -10.58 1.76 -8.28
CA GLU A 79 -9.29 2.37 -8.04
C GLU A 79 -8.35 1.38 -7.32
N LYS A 80 -7.16 1.14 -7.89
CA LYS A 80 -6.20 0.19 -7.34
C LYS A 80 -5.48 0.78 -6.15
N ILE A 81 -5.72 0.21 -4.99
CA ILE A 81 -5.03 0.50 -3.74
C ILE A 81 -3.95 -0.56 -3.53
N PHE A 82 -2.75 -0.07 -3.24
CA PHE A 82 -1.60 -0.89 -2.87
C PHE A 82 -1.25 -0.54 -1.43
N ALA A 83 -1.05 -1.56 -0.60
CA ALA A 83 -0.70 -1.35 0.79
C ALA A 83 0.37 -2.35 1.23
N LEU A 84 1.33 -1.86 2.00
CA LEU A 84 2.38 -2.68 2.60
C LEU A 84 2.13 -2.84 4.09
N LYS A 85 2.39 -4.02 4.62
CA LYS A 85 2.35 -4.23 6.06
C LYS A 85 3.47 -3.43 6.73
N LEU A 86 3.13 -2.72 7.81
CA LEU A 86 4.08 -1.98 8.64
C LEU A 86 5.01 -2.92 9.41
#